data_AF-A0A7Y5PZ61-F1
#
_entry.id   AF-A0A7Y5PZ61-F1
#
_cell.length_a   1.000
_cell.length_b   1.000
_cell.length_c   1.000
_cell.angle_alpha   90.00
_cell.angle_beta   90.00
_cell.angle_gamma   90.00
#
_symmetry.space_group_name_H-M   'P 1'
#
loop_
_entity.id
_entity.type
_entity.pdbx_description
1 polymer ?
#
loop_
_entity_poly.entity_id
_entity_poly.type
_entity_poly.pdbx_seq_one_letter_code
_entity_poly.pdbx_strand_id
1 'polypeptide(L)' 'MVKARVLLASASPRRRELLGAAGLEFTVGPVPVDEDLAE' A
#
# COMPACT_ATOMS: atom_id res chain seq x y z
N MET A 1 -15.24 16.71 -8.99
CA MET A 1 -13.93 16.05 -8.72
C MET A 1 -14.10 14.55 -8.89
N VAL A 2 -13.24 13.89 -9.66
CA VAL A 2 -13.25 12.43 -9.78
C VAL A 2 -12.54 11.84 -8.56
N LYS A 3 -13.18 10.90 -7.85
CA LYS A 3 -12.56 10.18 -6.73
C LYS A 3 -11.62 9.11 -7.32
N ALA A 4 -10.32 9.25 -7.11
CA ALA A 4 -9.34 8.28 -7.60
C ALA A 4 -9.39 7.01 -6.74
N ARG A 5 -9.29 5.83 -7.38
CA ARG A 5 -9.11 4.55 -6.68
C ARG A 5 -7.63 4.38 -6.35
N VAL A 6 -7.31 4.17 -5.07
CA VAL A 6 -5.93 4.03 -4.58
C VAL A 6 -5.59 2.56 -4.35
N LEU A 7 -4.42 2.13 -4.85
CA LEU A 7 -3.87 0.79 -4.65
C LEU A 7 -2.56 0.89 -3.84
N LEU A 8 -2.47 0.14 -2.74
CA LEU A 8 -1.24 -0.10 -2.00
C LEU A 8 -0.52 -1.32 -2.60
N ALA A 9 0.47 -1.06 -3.45
CA ALA A 9 1.36 -2.07 -4.01
C ALA A 9 2.59 -2.29 -3.10
N SER A 10 2.35 -2.68 -1.84
CA SER A 10 3.41 -3.06 -0.89
C SER A 10 2.96 -4.21 0.01
N ALA A 11 3.89 -5.14 0.27
CA ALA A 11 3.69 -6.30 1.12
C ALA A 11 3.87 -5.93 2.61
N SER A 12 4.47 -4.76 2.88
CA SER A 12 4.73 -4.24 4.22
C SER A 12 3.45 -4.11 5.08
N PRO A 13 3.31 -4.90 6.16
CA PRO A 13 2.17 -4.79 7.08
C PRO A 13 2.10 -3.40 7.74
N ARG A 14 3.27 -2.84 8.08
CA ARG A 14 3.39 -1.51 8.71
C ARG A 14 2.81 -0.39 7.84
N ARG A 15 3.03 -0.42 6.52
CA ARG A 15 2.48 0.60 5.61
C ARG A 15 0.95 0.54 5.55
N ARG A 16 0.37 -0.66 5.60
CA ARG A 16 -1.08 -0.85 5.64
C ARG A 16 -1.68 -0.25 6.91
N GLU A 17 -1.07 -0.52 8.06
CA GLU A 17 -1.52 0.01 9.35
C GLU A 17 -1.46 1.54 9.38
N LEU A 18 -0.36 2.14 8.93
CA LEU A 18 -0.18 3.60 8.91
C LEU A 18 -1.20 4.30 8.00
N LEU A 19 -1.42 3.80 6.79
CA LEU A 19 -2.38 4.39 5.85
C LEU A 19 -3.83 4.22 6.34
N GLY A 20 -4.13 3.08 6.98
CA GLY A 20 -5.43 2.85 7.61
C GLY A 20 -5.67 3.81 8.78
N ALA A 21 -4.67 4.02 9.63
CA ALA A 21 -4.73 4.98 10.73
C ALA A 21 -4.88 6.44 10.25
N ALA A 22 -4.36 6.76 9.06
CA ALA A 22 -4.53 8.07 8.42
C ALA A 22 -5.92 8.26 7.77
N GLY A 23 -6.80 7.25 7.79
CA GLY A 23 -8.14 7.32 7.22
C GLY A 23 -8.20 7.22 5.69
N LEU A 24 -7.14 6.72 5.05
CA LEU A 24 -7.11 6.57 3.60
C LEU A 24 -7.89 5.31 3.17
N GLU A 25 -8.81 5.47 2.21
CA GLU A 25 -9.43 4.33 1.53
C GLU A 25 -8.50 3.82 0.42
N PHE A 26 -8.06 2.57 0.51
CA PHE A 26 -7.23 1.92 -0.49
C PHE A 26 -7.47 0.41 -0.53
N THR A 27 -7.10 -0.23 -1.63
CA THR A 27 -7.01 -1.69 -1.74
C THR A 27 -5.55 -2.14 -1.71
N VAL A 28 -5.29 -3.38 -1.30
CA VAL A 28 -3.95 -3.96 -1.37
C VAL A 28 -3.87 -4.84 -2.62
N GLY A 29 -2.78 -4.68 -3.38
CA GLY A 29 -2.57 -5.41 -4.62
C GLY A 29 -1.29 -6.27 -4.62
N PRO A 30 -1.07 -7.03 -5.71
CA PRO A 30 0.15 -7.79 -5.90
C PRO A 30 1.38 -6.89 -5.84
N VAL A 31 2.46 -7.45 -5.31
CA VAL A 31 3.75 -6.78 -5.16
C VAL A 31 4.77 -7.64 -5.88
N PRO A 32 4.94 -7.46 -7.19
CA PRO A 32 5.82 -8.30 -8.00
C PRO A 32 7.29 -7.84 -7.88
N VAL A 33 7.69 -7.35 -6.71
CA VAL A 33 9.06 -6.90 -6.42
C VAL A 33 9.55 -7.60 -5.17
N ASP A 34 10.80 -8.03 -5.21
CA ASP A 34 11.50 -8.57 -4.05
C ASP A 34 11.79 -7.42 -3.09
N GLU A 35 11.08 -7.38 -1.96
CA GLU A 35 11.24 -6.34 -0.93
C GLU A 35 12.49 -6.56 -0.05
N ASP A 36 13.17 -7.70 -0.17
CA ASP A 36 14.34 -8.08 0.63
C ASP A 36 15.68 -7.77 -0.06
N LEU A 37 15.66 -7.14 -1.24
CA LEU A 37 16.85 -6.58 -1.90
C LEU A 37 17.31 -5.32 -1.15
N ALA A 38 17.86 -5.50 0.05
CA ALA A 38 18.66 -4.48 0.73
C ALA A 38 20.10 -4.54 0.18
N GLU A 39 20.50 -3.53 -0.60
CA GLU A 39 21.92 -3.13 -0.72
C GLU A 39 22.35 -2.31 0.50
#